data_AF-A0A7W0Y2T1-F1
#
_entry.id   AF-A0A7W0Y2T1-F1
#
_cell.length_a   1.000
_cell.length_b   1.000
_cell.length_c   1.000
_cell.angle_alpha   90.00
_cell.angle_beta   90.00
_cell.angle_gamma   90.00
#
_symmetry.space_group_name_H-M   'P 1'
#
loop_
_entity.id
_entity.type
_entity.pdbx_description
1 polymer ?
#
loop_
_entity_poly.entity_id
_entity_poly.type
_entity_poly.pdbx_seq_one_letter_code
_entity_poly.pdbx_strand_id
1 'polypeptide(L)'
;MIVPFLWMLATSLKAPGAVLTVPPQLIPRNPTLESYRAVADAIPLARIFANSVLVTTITVAAQLATASLAAYAFARMRWRGRNALFTLYLATLMVPSQVTIT
;
A
#
# COMPACT_ATOMS: atom_id res chain seq x y z
N MET A 1 -14.72 -1.55 -13.70
CA MET A 1 -14.30 -1.04 -12.37
C MET A 1 -13.36 0.18 -12.43
N ILE A 2 -13.24 0.88 -13.56
CA ILE A 2 -12.31 2.02 -13.72
C ILE A 2 -12.89 3.37 -13.28
N VAL A 3 -14.22 3.46 -13.23
CA VAL A 3 -14.98 4.67 -12.86
C VAL A 3 -14.51 5.34 -11.56
N PRO A 4 -14.27 4.65 -10.43
CA PRO A 4 -13.80 5.31 -9.20
C PRO A 4 -12.42 5.95 -9.36
N PHE A 5 -11.51 5.36 -10.15
CA PHE A 5 -10.18 5.91 -10.39
C PHE A 5 -10.24 7.18 -11.25
N LEU A 6 -11.06 7.15 -12.31
CA LEU A 6 -11.30 8.34 -13.13
C LEU A 6 -11.93 9.47 -12.31
N TRP A 7 -12.85 9.12 -11.41
CA TRP A 7 -13.43 10.08 -10.47
C TRP A 7 -12.38 10.66 -9.53
N MET A 8 -11.51 9.84 -8.93
CA MET A 8 -10.42 10.32 -8.06
C MET A 8 -9.52 11.31 -8.79
N LEU A 9 -9.11 10.99 -10.01
CA LEU A 9 -8.26 11.86 -10.84
C LEU A 9 -8.98 13.17 -11.21
N ALA A 10 -10.25 13.09 -11.61
CA ALA A 10 -11.05 14.28 -11.91
C ALA A 10 -11.23 15.16 -10.66
N THR A 11 -11.39 14.57 -9.47
CA THR A 11 -11.53 15.32 -8.21
C THR A 11 -10.22 15.92 -7.73
N SER A 12 -9.07 15.27 -7.96
CA SER A 12 -7.78 15.78 -7.48
C SER A 12 -7.34 17.05 -8.22
N LEU A 13 -7.87 17.27 -9.43
CA LEU A 13 -7.62 18.46 -10.27
C LEU A 13 -8.65 19.58 -10.08
N LYS A 14 -9.66 19.40 -9.22
CA LYS A 14 -10.65 20.45 -8.93
C LYS A 14 -10.06 21.52 -8.02
N ALA A 15 -10.47 22.76 -8.23
CA ALA A 15 -10.17 23.86 -7.32
C ALA A 15 -10.71 23.57 -5.89
N PRO A 16 -10.06 24.09 -4.84
CA PRO A 16 -10.52 23.93 -3.46
C PRO A 16 -11.99 24.35 -3.30
N GLY A 17 -12.82 23.49 -2.70
CA GLY A 17 -14.25 23.74 -2.51
C GLY A 17 -15.15 23.37 -3.71
N ALA A 18 -14.61 23.20 -4.92
CA ALA A 18 -15.41 22.83 -6.10
C ALA A 18 -15.98 21.40 -6.00
N VAL A 19 -15.43 20.54 -5.13
CA VAL A 19 -15.95 19.20 -4.82
C VAL A 19 -17.32 19.25 -4.13
N LEU A 20 -17.63 20.34 -3.42
CA LEU A 20 -18.89 20.52 -2.67
C LEU A 20 -20.01 21.18 -3.52
N THR A 21 -19.76 21.44 -4.80
CA THR A 21 -20.73 22.12 -5.69
C THR A 21 -21.82 21.16 -6.18
N VAL A 22 -23.06 21.65 -6.27
CA VAL A 22 -24.22 20.92 -6.81
C VAL A 22 -24.69 21.61 -8.09
N PRO A 23 -24.80 20.91 -9.25
CA PRO A 23 -24.51 19.49 -9.45
C PRO A 23 -23.00 19.17 -9.43
N PRO A 24 -22.60 17.98 -8.94
CA PRO A 24 -21.20 17.59 -8.86
C PRO A 24 -20.56 17.56 -10.25
N GLN A 25 -19.50 18.33 -10.43
CA GLN A 25 -18.82 18.43 -11.71
C GLN A 25 -18.03 17.14 -11.98
N LEU A 26 -18.47 16.33 -12.94
CA LEU A 26 -17.76 15.10 -13.35
C LEU A 26 -16.39 15.41 -13.96
N ILE A 27 -16.30 16.51 -14.72
CA ILE A 27 -15.08 16.99 -15.38
C ILE A 27 -14.74 18.36 -14.78
N PRO A 28 -13.50 18.58 -14.30
CA PRO A 28 -13.09 19.87 -13.74
C PRO A 28 -13.18 20.96 -14.83
N ARG A 29 -13.92 22.03 -14.56
CA ARG A 29 -14.04 23.18 -15.50
C ARG A 29 -12.75 23.97 -15.64
N ASN A 30 -12.05 24.17 -14.51
CA ASN A 30 -10.75 24.82 -14.42
C ASN A 30 -9.80 23.88 -13.66
N PRO A 31 -9.06 23.00 -14.35
CA PRO A 31 -8.11 22.11 -13.69
C PRO A 31 -7.01 22.93 -13.03
N THR A 32 -6.78 22.72 -11.73
CA THR A 32 -5.71 23.41 -10.99
C THR A 32 -4.88 22.42 -10.18
N LEU A 33 -3.62 22.81 -9.91
CA LEU A 33 -2.71 22.08 -9.01
C LEU A 33 -2.64 22.70 -7.61
N GLU A 34 -3.56 23.61 -7.31
CA GLU A 34 -3.57 24.37 -6.06
C GLU A 34 -3.71 23.46 -4.84
N SER A 35 -4.58 22.46 -4.90
CA SER A 35 -4.75 21.44 -3.86
C SER A 35 -3.44 20.69 -3.56
N TYR A 36 -2.61 20.43 -4.57
CA TYR A 36 -1.31 19.77 -4.38
C TYR A 36 -0.29 20.69 -3.73
N ARG A 37 -0.25 21.99 -4.11
CA ARG A 37 0.61 22.99 -3.46
C ARG A 37 0.21 23.20 -2.01
N ALA A 38 -1.09 23.38 -1.75
CA ALA A 38 -1.62 23.54 -0.40
C ALA A 38 -1.25 22.36 0.51
N VAL A 39 -1.32 21.11 0.01
CA VAL A 39 -0.88 19.93 0.76
C VAL A 39 0.64 19.89 0.95
N ALA A 40 1.42 20.22 -0.08
CA ALA A 40 2.88 20.26 0.01
C ALA A 40 3.39 21.32 1.01
N ASP A 41 2.65 22.42 1.16
CA ASP A 41 2.96 23.47 2.15
C ASP A 41 2.45 23.10 3.56
N ALA A 42 1.31 22.41 3.66
CA ALA A 42 0.71 22.04 4.95
C ALA A 42 1.42 20.86 5.65
N ILE A 43 1.96 19.91 4.89
CA ILE A 43 2.65 18.73 5.42
C ILE A 43 3.94 18.45 4.65
N PRO A 44 4.96 17.83 5.29
CA PRO A 44 6.21 17.47 4.61
C PRO A 44 6.00 16.24 3.71
N LEU A 45 5.26 16.42 2.62
CA LEU A 45 4.80 15.35 1.72
C LEU A 45 5.95 14.51 1.18
N ALA A 46 7.04 15.16 0.74
CA ALA A 46 8.22 14.47 0.22
C ALA A 46 8.89 13.58 1.28
N ARG A 47 8.95 14.02 2.54
CA ARG A 47 9.53 13.24 3.64
C ARG A 47 8.66 12.04 3.97
N ILE A 48 7.34 12.22 4.02
CA ILE A 48 6.40 11.12 4.28
C ILE A 48 6.53 10.07 3.17
N PHE A 49 6.53 10.49 1.91
CA PHE A 49 6.71 9.61 0.77
C PHE A 49 8.06 8.87 0.81
N ALA A 50 9.16 9.60 1.07
CA ALA A 50 10.49 9.01 1.16
C ALA A 50 10.61 7.99 2.30
N ASN A 51 9.99 8.25 3.46
CA ASN A 51 9.94 7.31 4.56
C ASN A 51 9.22 6.01 4.16
N SER A 52 8.07 6.11 3.48
CA SER A 52 7.34 4.94 3.00
C SER A 52 8.15 4.14 1.98
N VAL A 53 8.81 4.82 1.03
CA VAL A 53 9.68 4.15 0.04
C VAL A 53 10.84 3.44 0.75
N LEU A 54 11.51 4.10 1.69
CA LEU A 54 12.64 3.54 2.42
C LEU A 54 12.22 2.30 3.21
N VAL A 55 11.19 2.41 4.04
CA VAL A 55 10.68 1.31 4.87
C VAL A 55 10.25 0.15 3.99
N THR A 56 9.44 0.40 2.95
CA THR A 56 8.96 -0.65 2.05
C THR A 56 10.12 -1.37 1.37
N THR A 57 11.10 -0.62 0.86
CA THR A 57 12.25 -1.20 0.15
C THR A 57 13.07 -2.09 1.07
N ILE A 58 13.38 -1.62 2.28
CA ILE A 58 14.16 -2.40 3.27
C ILE A 58 13.39 -3.65 3.68
N THR A 59 12.11 -3.51 4.00
CA THR A 59 11.27 -4.64 4.43
C THR A 59 11.15 -5.69 3.32
N VAL A 60 10.89 -5.27 2.08
CA VAL A 60 10.79 -6.20 0.94
C VAL A 60 12.13 -6.89 0.68
N ALA A 61 13.25 -6.17 0.72
CA ALA A 61 14.57 -6.76 0.52
C ALA A 61 14.91 -7.80 1.60
N ALA A 62 14.67 -7.47 2.87
CA ALA A 62 14.87 -8.40 3.99
C ALA A 62 13.93 -9.61 3.91
N GLN A 63 12.67 -9.39 3.52
CA GLN A 63 11.69 -10.45 3.34
C GLN A 63 12.07 -11.37 2.18
N LEU A 64 12.51 -10.85 1.05
CA LEU A 64 12.98 -11.65 -0.07
C LEU A 64 14.20 -12.49 0.31
N ALA A 65 15.18 -11.89 0.99
CA ALA A 65 16.37 -12.61 1.44
C ALA A 65 16.01 -13.77 2.39
N THR A 66 15.17 -13.53 3.38
CA THR A 66 14.78 -14.55 4.37
C THR A 66 13.81 -15.59 3.79
N ALA A 67 12.78 -15.16 3.07
CA ALA A 67 11.76 -16.05 2.50
C ALA A 67 12.33 -16.94 1.40
N SER A 68 13.23 -16.43 0.55
CA SER A 68 13.86 -17.24 -0.50
C SER A 68 14.75 -18.35 0.07
N LEU A 69 15.56 -18.04 1.10
CA LEU A 69 16.38 -19.02 1.80
C LEU A 69 15.52 -20.08 2.51
N ALA A 70 14.47 -19.65 3.21
CA ALA A 70 13.53 -20.54 3.86
C ALA A 70 12.82 -21.45 2.83
N ALA A 71 12.33 -20.88 1.73
CA ALA A 71 11.70 -21.63 0.65
C ALA A 71 12.67 -22.65 0.03
N TYR A 72 13.95 -22.31 -0.15
CA TYR A 72 14.96 -23.25 -0.65
C TYR A 72 15.19 -24.41 0.32
N ALA A 73 15.32 -24.13 1.62
CA ALA A 73 15.47 -25.16 2.66
C ALA A 73 14.25 -26.09 2.72
N PHE A 74 13.04 -25.53 2.59
CA PHE A 74 11.83 -26.33 2.47
C PHE A 74 11.71 -27.05 1.13
N ALA A 75 12.17 -26.53 0.00
CA ALA A 75 11.95 -27.16 -1.31
C ALA A 75 13.00 -28.24 -1.66
N ARG A 76 14.27 -28.00 -1.31
CA ARG A 76 15.40 -28.81 -1.79
C ARG A 76 16.09 -29.64 -0.71
N MET A 77 16.07 -29.22 0.56
CA MET A 77 16.74 -29.95 1.64
C MET A 77 15.80 -30.97 2.31
N ARG A 78 16.35 -32.15 2.66
CA ARG A 78 15.64 -33.18 3.43
C ARG A 78 16.18 -33.16 4.87
N TRP A 79 15.33 -32.75 5.82
CA TRP A 79 15.68 -32.67 7.24
C TRP A 79 14.52 -33.13 8.13
N ARG A 80 14.83 -33.59 9.34
CA ARG A 80 13.86 -34.18 10.28
C ARG A 80 12.97 -33.09 10.89
N GLY A 81 11.65 -33.18 10.70
CA GLY A 81 10.68 -32.19 11.21
C GLY A 81 10.16 -31.18 10.18
N ARG A 82 10.62 -31.25 8.92
CA ARG A 82 10.19 -30.38 7.81
C ARG A 82 8.68 -30.24 7.65
N ASN A 83 7.97 -31.36 7.66
CA ASN A 83 6.52 -31.35 7.47
C ASN A 83 5.79 -30.71 8.66
N ALA A 84 6.28 -30.92 9.88
CA ALA A 84 5.66 -30.32 11.07
C ALA A 84 5.80 -28.79 11.07
N LEU A 85 7.00 -28.26 10.80
CA LEU A 85 7.19 -26.80 10.67
C LEU A 85 6.43 -26.21 9.48
N PHE A 86 6.34 -26.94 8.36
CA PHE A 86 5.57 -26.47 7.21
C PHE A 86 4.07 -26.38 7.52
N THR A 87 3.50 -27.40 8.18
CA THR A 87 2.11 -27.36 8.63
C THR A 87 1.86 -26.24 9.64
N LEU A 88 2.79 -26.02 10.58
CA LEU A 88 2.70 -24.90 11.53
C LEU A 88 2.72 -23.55 10.80
N TYR A 89 3.62 -23.37 9.82
CA TYR A 89 3.66 -22.17 8.99
C TYR A 89 2.33 -21.93 8.26
N LEU A 90 1.75 -22.96 7.64
CA LEU A 90 0.43 -22.85 7.02
C LEU A 90 -0.67 -22.46 8.03
N ALA A 91 -0.64 -23.04 9.23
CA ALA A 91 -1.58 -22.68 10.28
C ALA A 91 -1.50 -21.19 10.65
N THR A 92 -0.30 -20.58 10.66
CA THR A 92 -0.16 -19.14 10.90
C THR A 92 -0.76 -18.27 9.80
N LEU A 93 -0.80 -18.73 8.55
CA LEU A 93 -1.44 -18.01 7.44
C LEU A 93 -2.98 -18.06 7.48
N MET A 94 -3.54 -19.02 8.22
CA MET A 94 -4.98 -19.15 8.41
C MET A 94 -5.50 -18.24 9.54
N VAL A 95 -4.61 -17.65 10.34
CA VAL A 95 -5.00 -16.70 11.39
C VAL A 95 -5.40 -15.38 10.72
N PRO A 96 -6.67 -14.93 10.87
CA PRO A 96 -7.12 -13.67 10.30
C PRO A 96 -6.41 -12.50 10.98
N SER A 97 -5.95 -11.51 10.21
CA SER A 97 -5.26 -10.33 10.74
C SER A 97 -6.11 -9.50 11.70
N GLN A 98 -7.44 -9.65 11.65
CA GLN A 98 -8.39 -9.01 12.56
C GLN A 98 -8.28 -9.50 14.00
N VAL A 99 -7.71 -10.69 14.23
CA VAL A 99 -7.53 -11.25 15.59
C VAL A 99 -6.21 -10.78 16.20
N THR A 100 -5.29 -10.26 15.38
CA THR A 100 -3.93 -9.86 15.79
C THR A 100 -3.80 -8.36 16.11
N ILE A 101 -4.83 -7.56 15.86
CA ILE A 101 -4.83 -6.10 16.09
C ILE A 101 -6.06 -5.74 16.95
N THR A 102 -5.80 -5.39 18.21
CA THR A 102 -6.71 -4.63 19.10
C THR A 102 -6.03 -3.36 19.55
#